data_AF-A0A841TZB4-F1
#
_entry.id   AF-A0A841TZB4-F1
#
_cell.length_a   1.000
_cell.length_b   1.000
_cell.length_c   1.000
_cell.angle_alpha   90.00
_cell.angle_beta   90.00
_cell.angle_gamma   90.00
#
_symmetry.space_group_name_H-M   'P 1'
#
loop_
_entity.id
_entity.type
_entity.pdbx_description
1 polymer ?
#
loop_
_entity_poly.entity_id
_entity_poly.type
_entity_poly.pdbx_seq_one_letter_code
_entity_poly.pdbx_strand_id
1 'polypeptide(L)'
;VGAAAGAAPAGSAATERRSAAGREQRVYIRIGAQREQPAVLASLKKLLASHPGPLPTLLFYERERRTVALSDELRVKPSPELTGSVERLLGEGSIRVK
;
A
#
# COMPACT_ATOMS: atom_id res chain seq x y z
N VAL A 1 54.24 1.50 31.82
CA VAL A 1 54.44 0.83 30.50
C VAL A 1 53.55 -0.40 30.46
N GLY A 2 52.71 -0.70 29.47
CA GLY A 2 52.42 -0.07 28.19
C GLY A 2 50.96 -0.35 27.78
N ALA A 3 50.52 0.39 26.77
CA ALA A 3 49.18 0.39 26.19
C ALA A 3 49.01 -0.66 25.08
N ALA A 4 47.76 -1.08 24.84
CA ALA A 4 47.11 -1.19 23.52
C ALA A 4 45.69 -1.76 23.75
N ALA A 5 44.61 -0.99 23.61
CA ALA A 5 44.02 -0.47 22.38
C ALA A 5 43.35 -1.53 21.49
N GLY A 6 42.03 -1.40 21.34
CA GLY A 6 41.22 -2.01 20.30
C GLY A 6 39.83 -2.40 20.82
N ALA A 7 38.71 -2.07 20.20
CA ALA A 7 38.38 -1.15 19.13
C ALA A 7 36.85 -0.98 19.19
N ALA A 8 36.41 0.23 18.89
CA ALA A 8 35.09 0.76 18.54
C ALA A 8 33.80 -0.13 18.58
N PRO A 9 32.65 0.47 18.94
CA PRO A 9 31.35 -0.16 19.00
C PRO A 9 30.71 -0.25 17.59
N ALA A 10 30.36 -1.45 17.15
CA ALA A 10 29.32 -1.64 16.15
C ALA A 10 28.05 -2.04 16.93
N GLY A 11 27.17 -1.12 17.31
CA GLY A 11 26.57 -0.13 16.42
C GLY A 11 25.44 -0.81 15.64
N SER A 12 24.36 -1.11 16.35
CA SER A 12 22.98 -1.01 15.86
C SER A 12 22.72 -1.43 14.40
N ALA A 13 22.74 -2.72 14.08
CA ALA A 13 22.18 -3.23 12.82
C ALA A 13 21.24 -4.45 13.01
N ALA A 14 21.00 -4.87 14.26
CA ALA A 14 20.07 -5.96 14.56
C ALA A 14 18.62 -5.50 14.80
N THR A 15 18.38 -4.19 14.88
CA THR A 15 17.04 -3.59 15.09
C THR A 15 16.33 -3.22 13.79
N GLU A 16 16.89 -3.48 12.61
CA GLU A 16 16.21 -3.10 11.34
C GLU A 16 15.60 -4.26 10.57
N ARG A 17 15.75 -5.51 11.04
CA ARG A 17 15.18 -6.69 10.37
C ARG A 17 14.01 -7.35 11.10
N ARG A 18 13.46 -6.67 12.11
CA ARG A 18 12.25 -7.13 12.84
C ARG A 18 11.08 -6.17 12.67
N SER A 19 10.85 -5.74 11.44
CA SER A 19 9.54 -5.17 11.03
C SER A 19 8.82 -6.07 10.02
N ALA A 20 9.33 -7.28 9.78
CA ALA A 20 8.82 -8.23 8.78
C ALA A 20 7.80 -9.24 9.34
N ALA A 21 7.10 -8.94 10.45
CA ALA A 21 6.08 -9.83 11.00
C ALA A 21 4.79 -9.08 11.32
N GLY A 22 3.83 -9.16 10.39
CA GLY A 22 2.46 -9.47 10.78
C GLY A 22 1.46 -8.34 11.03
N ARG A 23 1.64 -7.15 10.47
CA ARG A 23 0.44 -6.36 10.14
C ARG A 23 0.03 -6.74 8.74
N GLU A 24 -1.08 -7.46 8.60
CA GLU A 24 -1.75 -7.71 7.32
C GLU A 24 -2.17 -6.37 6.73
N GLN A 25 -1.22 -5.66 6.12
CA GLN A 25 -1.46 -4.36 5.53
C GLN A 25 -2.40 -4.55 4.35
N ARG A 26 -3.57 -3.94 4.43
CA ARG A 26 -4.63 -4.06 3.42
C ARG A 26 -4.90 -2.69 2.84
N VAL A 27 -4.96 -2.63 1.52
CA VAL A 27 -5.28 -1.39 0.80
C VAL A 27 -6.78 -1.34 0.60
N TYR A 28 -7.47 -0.39 1.21
CA TYR A 28 -8.89 -0.16 1.02
C TYR A 28 -9.09 1.02 0.07
N ILE A 29 -9.79 0.81 -1.03
CA ILE A 29 -10.08 1.84 -2.03
C ILE A 29 -11.58 2.06 -2.09
N ARG A 30 -12.06 3.21 -1.63
CA ARG A 30 -13.47 3.60 -1.72
C ARG A 30 -13.76 4.27 -3.05
N ILE A 31 -14.77 3.73 -3.73
CA ILE A 31 -15.30 4.24 -4.99
C ILE A 31 -16.68 4.83 -4.72
N GLY A 32 -16.78 6.15 -4.87
CA GLY A 32 -18.05 6.87 -4.76
C GLY A 32 -18.95 6.57 -5.96
N ALA A 33 -20.27 6.68 -5.77
CA ALA A 33 -21.26 6.34 -6.81
C ALA A 33 -21.08 7.10 -8.14
N GLN A 34 -20.57 8.34 -8.11
CA GLN A 34 -20.26 9.12 -9.33
C GLN A 34 -18.94 8.71 -10.00
N ARG A 35 -18.05 8.04 -9.28
CA ARG A 35 -16.70 7.61 -9.72
C ARG A 35 -16.64 6.12 -10.05
N GLU A 36 -17.73 5.39 -9.86
CA GLU A 36 -17.95 4.01 -10.30
C GLU A 36 -18.17 3.94 -11.81
N GLN A 37 -17.32 4.62 -12.59
CA GLN A 37 -17.37 4.57 -14.03
C GLN A 37 -16.39 3.52 -14.53
N PRO A 38 -16.74 2.73 -15.56
CA PRO A 38 -15.83 1.74 -16.14
C PRO A 38 -14.49 2.36 -16.57
N ALA A 39 -14.49 3.64 -17.00
CA ALA A 39 -13.27 4.38 -17.35
C ALA A 39 -12.34 4.63 -16.14
N VAL A 40 -12.89 5.01 -14.99
CA VAL A 40 -12.13 5.25 -13.75
C VAL A 40 -11.62 3.94 -13.18
N LEU A 41 -12.46 2.90 -13.17
CA LEU A 41 -12.09 1.54 -12.76
C LEU A 41 -10.98 0.96 -13.64
N ALA A 42 -11.05 1.15 -14.96
CA ALA A 42 -10.00 0.71 -15.88
C ALA A 42 -8.68 1.44 -15.61
N SER A 43 -8.74 2.76 -15.40
CA SER A 43 -7.57 3.58 -15.06
C SER A 43 -6.94 3.16 -13.74
N LEU A 44 -7.77 2.93 -12.72
CA LEU A 44 -7.33 2.43 -11.42
C LEU A 44 -6.69 1.04 -11.55
N LYS A 45 -7.33 0.09 -12.23
CA LYS A 45 -6.78 -1.25 -12.45
C LYS A 45 -5.44 -1.19 -13.17
N LYS A 46 -5.30 -0.33 -14.18
CA LYS A 46 -4.04 -0.15 -14.91
C LYS A 46 -2.94 0.42 -14.01
N LEU A 47 -3.28 1.40 -13.18
CA LEU A 47 -2.36 1.96 -12.18
C LEU A 47 -1.93 0.89 -11.16
N LEU A 48 -2.87 0.10 -10.66
CA LEU A 48 -2.59 -1.01 -9.75
C LEU A 48 -1.69 -2.07 -10.41
N ALA A 49 -1.98 -2.43 -11.67
CA ALA A 49 -1.18 -3.37 -12.44
C ALA A 49 0.25 -2.88 -12.74
N SER A 50 0.47 -1.56 -12.82
CA SER A 50 1.81 -0.97 -12.95
C SER A 50 2.63 -1.03 -11.67
N HIS A 51 1.98 -1.23 -10.52
CA HIS A 51 2.63 -1.29 -9.20
C HIS A 51 2.27 -2.58 -8.46
N PRO A 52 2.66 -3.75 -9.00
CA PRO A 52 2.41 -5.02 -8.33
C PRO A 52 3.12 -5.05 -6.97
N GLY A 53 2.47 -5.64 -5.98
CA GLY A 53 3.02 -5.72 -4.63
C GLY A 53 2.45 -6.87 -3.82
N PRO A 54 2.92 -7.03 -2.57
CA PRO A 54 2.51 -8.16 -1.74
C PRO A 54 1.15 -7.97 -1.05
N LEU A 55 0.57 -6.75 -1.09
CA LEU A 55 -0.57 -6.41 -0.25
C LEU A 55 -1.90 -6.48 -1.00
N PRO A 56 -2.91 -7.15 -0.43
CA PRO A 56 -4.24 -7.27 -1.04
C PRO A 56 -4.98 -5.94 -1.04
N THR A 57 -5.70 -5.72 -2.14
CA THR A 57 -6.48 -4.50 -2.40
C THR A 57 -7.96 -4.83 -2.29
N LEU A 58 -8.69 -4.09 -1.47
CA LEU A 58 -10.14 -4.18 -1.30
C LEU A 58 -10.79 -2.92 -1.84
N LEU A 59 -11.67 -3.07 -2.81
CA LEU A 59 -12.50 -1.99 -3.36
C LEU A 59 -13.80 -1.90 -2.55
N PHE A 60 -14.17 -0.73 -2.08
CA PHE A 60 -15.44 -0.47 -1.42
C PHE A 60 -16.32 0.39 -2.33
N TYR A 61 -17.39 -0.20 -2.86
CA TYR A 61 -18.40 0.48 -3.67
C TYR A 61 -19.39 1.16 -2.75
N GLU A 62 -19.41 2.50 -2.73
CA GLU A 62 -20.34 3.25 -1.89
C GLU A 62 -21.79 3.12 -2.36
N ARG A 63 -22.00 3.02 -3.68
CA ARG A 63 -23.32 2.88 -4.31
C ARG A 63 -24.08 1.65 -3.82
N GLU A 64 -23.39 0.51 -3.82
CA GLU A 64 -23.95 -0.78 -3.37
C GLU A 64 -23.57 -1.10 -1.91
N ARG A 65 -22.76 -0.25 -1.26
CA ARG A 65 -22.11 -0.50 0.03
C ARG A 65 -21.40 -1.85 0.09
N ARG A 66 -20.80 -2.25 -1.04
CA ARG A 66 -20.22 -3.57 -1.25
C ARG A 66 -18.70 -3.51 -1.24
N THR A 67 -18.07 -4.42 -0.51
CA THR A 67 -16.62 -4.61 -0.58
C THR A 67 -16.29 -5.74 -1.55
N VAL A 68 -15.40 -5.48 -2.50
CA VAL A 68 -14.85 -6.45 -3.45
C VAL A 68 -13.36 -6.56 -3.20
N ALA A 69 -12.92 -7.73 -2.74
CA ALA A 69 -11.50 -8.04 -2.70
C ALA A 69 -11.01 -8.26 -4.14
N LEU A 70 -9.96 -7.54 -4.52
CA LEU A 70 -9.25 -7.83 -5.75
C LEU A 70 -8.45 -9.13 -5.59
N SER A 71 -8.37 -9.90 -6.66
CA SER A 71 -7.56 -11.12 -6.72
C SER A 71 -6.09 -10.83 -6.47
N ASP A 72 -5.34 -11.88 -6.13
CA ASP A 72 -3.88 -11.85 -5.92
C ASP A 72 -3.09 -11.16 -7.05
N GLU A 73 -3.60 -11.23 -8.28
CA GLU A 73 -3.01 -10.61 -9.47
C GLU A 73 -3.04 -9.08 -9.46
N LEU A 74 -3.89 -8.48 -8.62
CA LEU A 74 -4.06 -7.03 -8.49
C LEU A 74 -3.67 -6.53 -7.09
N ARG A 75 -2.78 -7.28 -6.42
CA ARG A 75 -2.10 -6.85 -5.20
C ARG A 75 -1.11 -5.74 -5.53
N VAL A 76 -1.02 -4.74 -4.66
CA VAL A 76 -0.19 -3.56 -4.90
C VAL A 76 0.64 -3.17 -3.71
N LYS A 77 1.69 -2.40 -3.97
CA LYS A 77 2.48 -1.77 -2.91
C LYS A 77 1.84 -0.42 -2.53
N PRO A 78 1.44 -0.20 -1.27
CA PRO A 78 0.99 1.09 -0.79
C PRO A 78 2.20 2.03 -0.69
N SER A 79 2.44 2.72 -1.79
CA SER A 79 3.35 3.86 -1.81
C SER A 79 2.53 5.15 -1.73
N PRO A 80 3.03 6.19 -1.05
CA PRO A 80 2.36 7.50 -1.01
C PRO A 80 2.10 8.07 -2.41
N GLU A 81 2.94 7.75 -3.40
CA GLU A 81 2.72 8.09 -4.81
C GLU A 81 1.48 7.41 -5.40
N LEU A 82 1.28 6.13 -5.11
CA LEU A 82 0.10 5.38 -5.53
C LEU A 82 -1.13 5.92 -4.82
N THR A 83 -1.03 6.18 -3.52
CA THR A 83 -2.09 6.79 -2.73
C THR A 83 -2.53 8.12 -3.35
N GLY A 84 -1.60 9.04 -3.59
CA GLY A 84 -1.91 10.34 -4.20
C GLY A 84 -2.47 10.23 -5.63
N SER A 85 -1.98 9.28 -6.44
CA SER A 85 -2.51 9.04 -7.79
C SER A 85 -3.95 8.53 -7.77
N VAL A 86 -4.25 7.61 -6.85
CA VAL A 86 -5.61 7.09 -6.63
C VAL A 86 -6.52 8.20 -6.11
N GLU A 87 -6.07 9.03 -5.17
CA GLU A 87 -6.83 10.17 -4.67
C GLU A 87 -7.08 11.24 -5.74
N ARG A 88 -6.15 11.45 -6.68
CA ARG A 88 -6.36 12.36 -7.81
C ARG A 88 -7.42 11.85 -8.79
N LEU A 89 -7.51 10.53 -8.98
CA LEU A 89 -8.47 9.90 -9.89
C LEU A 89 -9.85 9.72 -9.26
N LEU A 90 -9.89 9.21 -8.03
CA LEU A 90 -11.11 8.82 -7.32
C LEU A 90 -11.55 9.84 -6.28
N GLY A 91 -10.73 10.83 -5.97
CA GLY A 91 -10.95 11.86 -4.96
C GLY A 91 -10.20 11.62 -3.65
N GLU A 92 -10.05 12.70 -2.89
CA GLU A 92 -9.33 12.70 -1.63
C GLU A 92 -9.96 11.73 -0.62
N GLY A 93 -9.13 10.95 0.08
CA GLY A 93 -9.57 9.92 1.01
C GLY A 93 -10.14 8.65 0.37
N SER A 94 -10.06 8.50 -0.96
CA SER A 94 -10.50 7.29 -1.66
C SER A 94 -9.61 6.08 -1.42
N ILE A 95 -8.44 6.22 -0.80
CA ILE A 95 -7.55 5.09 -0.50
C ILE A 95 -7.07 5.16 0.94
N ARG A 96 -7.07 4.02 1.61
CA ARG A 96 -6.75 3.89 3.03
C ARG A 96 -6.00 2.59 3.26
N VAL A 97 -4.82 2.67 3.83
CA VAL A 97 -4.02 1.50 4.20
C VAL A 97 -4.28 1.22 5.68
N LYS A 98 -4.64 -0.02 6.01
CA LYS A 98 -4.86 -0.47 7.40
C LYS A 98 -3.97 -1.65 7.74
#